data_AF-A0A3D1M917-F1
#
_entry.id   AF-A0A3D1M917-F1
#
_cell.length_a   1.000
_cell.length_b   1.000
_cell.length_c   1.000
_cell.angle_alpha   90.00
_cell.angle_beta   90.00
_cell.angle_gamma   90.00
#
_symmetry.space_group_name_H-M   'P 1'
#
loop_
_entity.id
_entity.type
_entity.pdbx_description
1 polymer ?
#
loop_
_entity_poly.entity_id
_entity_poly.type
_entity_poly.pdbx_seq_one_letter_code
_entity_poly.pdbx_strand_id
1 'polypeptide(L)' 'MENKKKIDTEAIAYHIREILKALGDDPEREGLKDTPKRVAKMYEEVFEGMNYTNKEIADMF' A
#
# COMPACT_ATOMS: atom_id res chain seq x y z
N MET A 1 3.66 -21.98 -10.15
CA MET A 1 3.84 -20.52 -10.10
C MET A 1 3.57 -20.12 -8.68
N GLU A 2 4.60 -19.70 -7.94
CA GLU A 2 4.44 -19.24 -6.56
C GLU A 2 3.38 -18.12 -6.54
N ASN A 3 2.50 -18.16 -5.54
CA ASN A 3 1.49 -17.12 -5.34
C ASN A 3 2.19 -15.76 -5.31
N LYS A 4 2.05 -14.96 -6.39
CA LYS A 4 2.38 -13.52 -6.36
C LYS A 4 1.70 -12.95 -5.13
N LYS A 5 2.49 -12.51 -4.15
CA LYS A 5 1.97 -12.04 -2.86
C LYS A 5 1.37 -10.65 -3.09
N LYS A 6 0.11 -10.60 -3.51
CA LYS A 6 -0.60 -9.34 -3.73
C LYS A 6 -0.43 -8.45 -2.48
N ILE A 7 -0.04 -7.19 -2.70
CA ILE A 7 0.11 -6.21 -1.63
C ILE A 7 -1.25 -6.06 -0.92
N ASP A 8 -1.25 -6.18 0.40
CA ASP A 8 -2.44 -6.11 1.23
C ASP A 8 -2.84 -4.64 1.46
N THR A 9 -3.62 -4.11 0.53
CA THR A 9 -4.06 -2.71 0.54
C THR A 9 -5.04 -2.40 1.68
N GLU A 10 -5.78 -3.39 2.18
CA GLU A 10 -6.68 -3.22 3.32
C GLU A 10 -5.88 -3.04 4.62
N ALA A 11 -4.87 -3.90 4.84
CA ALA A 11 -3.97 -3.77 5.97
C ALA A 11 -3.18 -2.45 5.92
N ILE A 12 -2.68 -2.04 4.75
CA ILE A 12 -2.00 -0.74 4.59
C ILE A 12 -2.96 0.40 4.93
N ALA A 13 -4.18 0.42 4.38
CA ALA A 13 -5.15 1.48 4.68
C ALA A 13 -5.48 1.53 6.19
N TYR A 14 -5.62 0.38 6.85
CA TYR A 14 -5.78 0.34 8.29
C TYR A 14 -4.59 1.00 9.02
N HIS A 15 -3.35 0.63 8.69
CA HIS A 15 -2.17 1.18 9.34
C HIS A 15 -1.95 2.66 9.03
N ILE A 16 -2.27 3.14 7.83
CA ILE A 16 -2.23 4.57 7.51
C ILE A 16 -3.24 5.36 8.36
N ARG A 17 -4.44 4.82 8.59
CA ARG A 17 -5.40 5.44 9.53
C ARG A 17 -4.81 5.52 10.95
N GLU A 18 -4.16 4.46 11.43
CA GLU A 18 -3.54 4.46 12.76
C GLU A 18 -2.36 5.44 12.85
N ILE A 19 -1.57 5.58 11.78
CA ILE A 19 -0.51 6.60 11.70
C ILE A 19 -1.10 8.01 11.79
N LEU A 20 -2.19 8.31 11.07
CA LEU A 20 -2.84 9.63 11.16
C LEU A 20 -3.29 9.94 12.59
N LYS A 21 -3.88 8.96 13.30
CA LYS A 21 -4.23 9.11 14.72
C LYS A 21 -3.01 9.33 15.60
N ALA A 22 -1.94 8.57 15.38
CA ALA A 22 -0.70 8.69 16.15
C ALA A 22 -0.02 10.06 15.97
N LEU A 23 -0.21 10.69 14.80
CA LEU A 23 0.24 12.06 14.51
C LEU A 23 -0.68 13.14 15.11
N GLY A 24 -1.80 12.77 15.71
CA GLY A 24 -2.77 13.70 16.30
C GLY A 24 -3.76 14.31 15.30
N ASP A 25 -3.84 13.78 14.07
CA ASP A 25 -4.84 14.19 13.08
C ASP A 25 -6.14 13.36 13.23
N ASP A 26 -7.26 13.87 12.70
CA ASP A 26 -8.55 13.18 12.69
C ASP A 26 -8.76 12.45 11.34
N PRO A 27 -8.72 11.10 11.30
CA PRO A 27 -8.94 10.36 10.06
C PRO A 27 -10.37 10.44 9.51
N GLU A 28 -11.36 10.89 10.28
CA GLU A 28 -12.74 11.05 9.80
C GLU A 28 -13.02 12.40 9.14
N ARG A 29 -12.12 13.39 9.28
CA ARG A 29 -12.32 14.70 8.65
C ARG A 29 -12.38 14.56 7.13
N GLU A 30 -13.19 15.40 6.50
CA GLU A 30 -13.54 15.33 5.08
C GLU A 30 -12.31 15.15 4.17
N GLY A 31 -11.24 15.94 4.38
CA GLY A 31 -10.02 15.85 3.60
C GLY A 31 -9.15 14.60 3.82
N LEU A 32 -9.37 13.84 4.91
CA LEU A 32 -8.58 12.64 5.23
C LEU A 32 -9.33 11.32 5.16
N LYS A 33 -10.66 11.34 5.14
CA LYS A 33 -11.48 10.12 5.18
C LYS A 33 -11.06 9.07 4.14
N ASP A 34 -10.70 9.52 2.94
CA ASP A 34 -10.23 8.66 1.86
C ASP A 34 -8.70 8.60 1.71
N THR A 35 -7.94 9.37 2.50
CA THR A 35 -6.47 9.36 2.46
C THR A 35 -5.88 7.95 2.67
N PRO A 36 -6.32 7.14 3.66
CA PRO A 36 -5.74 5.82 3.84
C PRO A 36 -5.89 4.92 2.62
N LYS A 37 -7.03 4.98 1.93
CA LYS A 37 -7.27 4.22 0.69
C LYS A 37 -6.38 4.70 -0.46
N ARG A 38 -6.24 6.03 -0.62
CA ARG A 38 -5.38 6.61 -1.66
C ARG A 38 -3.91 6.23 -1.45
N VAL A 39 -3.43 6.27 -0.21
CA VAL A 39 -2.05 5.88 0.12
C VAL A 39 -1.84 4.38 -0.10
N ALA A 40 -2.78 3.53 0.30
CA ALA A 40 -2.68 2.09 0.05
C ALA A 40 -2.59 1.76 -1.45
N LYS A 41 -3.39 2.43 -2.29
CA LYS A 41 -3.31 2.29 -3.75
C LYS A 41 -1.96 2.76 -4.31
N MET A 42 -1.48 3.92 -3.84
CA MET A 42 -0.15 4.42 -4.23
C MET A 42 0.95 3.42 -3.86
N TYR A 43 0.87 2.77 -2.70
CA TYR A 43 1.84 1.76 -2.28
C TYR A 43 1.80 0.50 -3.14
N GLU A 44 0.63 0.09 -3.63
CA GLU A 44 0.51 -1.01 -4.59
C GLU A 44 1.35 -0.75 -5.86
N GLU A 45 1.32 0.49 -6.36
CA GLU A 45 2.09 0.92 -7.54
C GLU A 45 3.58 1.09 -7.23
N VAL A 46 3.92 1.82 -6.16
CA VAL A 46 5.31 2.12 -5.78
C VAL A 46 6.11 0.86 -5.43
N PHE A 47 5.46 -0.11 -4.79
CA PHE A 47 6.10 -1.35 -4.34
C PHE A 47 5.80 -2.55 -5.25
N GLU A 48 5.23 -2.33 -6.44
CA GLU A 48 4.89 -3.43 -7.36
C GLU A 48 6.10 -4.33 -7.66
N GLY A 49 7.30 -3.73 -7.76
CA GLY A 49 8.56 -4.44 -7.98
C GLY A 49 8.89 -5.51 -6.92
N MET A 50 8.36 -5.38 -5.69
CA MET A 50 8.56 -6.38 -4.63
C MET A 50 7.81 -7.70 -4.89
N ASN A 51 6.90 -7.72 -5.85
CA ASN A 51 6.16 -8.93 -6.24
C ASN A 51 6.97 -9.83 -7.18
N TYR A 52 8.17 -9.41 -7.57
CA TYR A 52 9.03 -10.11 -8.51
C TYR A 52 10.38 -10.41 -7.88
N THR A 53 10.90 -11.59 -8.17
CA THR A 53 12.30 -11.93 -7.92
C THR A 53 13.21 -11.27 -8.97
N ASN A 54 14.49 -11.11 -8.64
CA ASN A 54 15.47 -10.60 -9.61
C ASN A 54 15.53 -11.44 -10.90
N LYS A 55 15.28 -12.75 -10.81
CA LYS A 55 15.22 -13.64 -11.97
C LYS A 55 14.03 -13.32 -12.87
N GLU A 56 12.84 -13.15 -12.29
CA GLU A 56 11.65 -12.80 -13.07
C GLU A 56 11.81 -11.44 -13.75
N ILE A 57 12.43 -10.46 -13.09
CA ILE A 57 12.76 -9.16 -13.70
C ILE A 57 13.72 -9.35 -14.88
N ALA A 58 14.78 -10.14 -14.70
CA ALA A 58 15.74 -10.40 -15.78
C ALA A 58 15.12 -11.13 -16.97
N ASP A 59 14.13 -11.99 -16.75
CA ASP A 59 13.43 -12.71 -17.82
C ASP A 59 12.40 -11.82 -18.58
N MET A 60 12.09 -10.60 -18.09
CA MET A 60 11.21 -9.62 -18.76
C MET A 60 11.91 -8.70 -19.76
N PHE A 61 13.24 -8.66 -19.76
CA PHE A 61 14.08 -7.77 -20.58
C PHE A 61 15.10 -8.58 -21.41
#